data_AF-A0A7V9F495-F1
#
_entry.id   AF-A0A7V9F495-F1
#
_cell.length_a   1.000
_cell.length_b   1.000
_cell.length_c   1.000
_cell.angle_alpha   90.00
_cell.angle_beta   90.00
_cell.angle_gamma   90.00
#
_symmetry.space_group_name_H-M   'P 1'
#
loop_
_entity.id
_entity.type
_entity.pdbx_description
1 polymer ?
#
loop_
_entity_poly.entity_id
_entity_poly.type
_entity_poly.pdbx_seq_one_letter_code
_entity_poly.pdbx_strand_id
1 'polypeptide(L)'
;QLCLEAMNRMLGGEVFILKMPRVRVGDLVETLIEAYAPQFGYRADQIAIETIGIRSGEKVHEALMTADEGSRAETVGAMYVVQPQSAALLGRASAVDPDADGPVLDRNELRDLLDRAGWLRPQILPSMG
;
A
#
# COMPACT_ATOMS: atom_id res chain seq x y z
N GLN A 1 -1.92 1.20 14.55
CA GLN A 1 -3.04 1.50 13.62
C GLN A 1 -3.01 2.99 13.31
N LEU A 2 -3.07 3.41 12.03
CA LEU A 2 -2.91 4.81 11.64
C LEU A 2 -3.92 5.74 12.31
N CYS A 3 -5.22 5.46 12.19
CA CYS A 3 -6.27 6.36 12.66
C CYS A 3 -6.20 6.64 14.17
N LEU A 4 -5.98 5.60 15.00
CA LEU A 4 -5.89 5.77 16.46
C LEU A 4 -4.67 6.59 16.87
N GLU A 5 -3.51 6.31 16.26
CA GLU A 5 -2.28 7.06 16.54
C GLU A 5 -2.38 8.52 16.08
N ALA A 6 -3.00 8.76 14.93
CA ALA A 6 -3.26 10.10 14.42
C ALA A 6 -4.18 10.88 15.37
N MET A 7 -5.28 10.28 15.83
CA MET A 7 -6.20 10.92 16.78
C MET A 7 -5.51 11.32 18.10
N ASN A 8 -4.57 10.51 18.59
CA ASN A 8 -3.82 10.83 19.81
C ASN A 8 -2.81 11.96 19.64
N ARG A 9 -2.36 12.25 18.42
CA ARG A 9 -1.26 13.19 18.12
C ARG A 9 -1.73 14.50 17.51
N MET A 10 -2.88 14.49 16.84
CA MET A 10 -3.40 15.62 16.08
C MET A 10 -3.61 16.85 16.96
N LEU A 11 -3.08 17.99 16.52
CA LEU A 11 -3.39 19.31 17.07
C LEU A 11 -4.35 20.10 16.18
N GLY A 12 -4.46 19.71 14.90
CA GLY A 12 -5.42 20.21 13.92
C GLY A 12 -4.74 20.65 12.62
N GLY A 13 -5.22 20.13 11.48
CA GLY A 13 -4.78 20.53 10.14
C GLY A 13 -3.59 19.74 9.58
N GLU A 14 -3.03 18.80 10.34
CA GLU A 14 -2.02 17.87 9.85
C GLU A 14 -2.64 16.74 9.01
N VAL A 15 -1.85 16.19 8.07
CA VAL A 15 -2.19 14.96 7.33
C VAL A 15 -1.23 13.85 7.75
N PHE A 16 -1.78 12.73 8.20
CA PHE A 16 -1.01 11.57 8.66
C PHE A 16 -1.02 10.48 7.60
N ILE A 17 0.16 10.08 7.13
CA ILE A 17 0.33 9.10 6.06
C ILE A 17 1.14 7.92 6.58
N LEU A 18 0.62 6.70 6.47
CA LEU A 18 1.35 5.50 6.89
C LEU A 18 2.46 5.17 5.89
N LYS A 19 3.64 4.80 6.37
CA LYS A 19 4.68 4.21 5.53
C LYS A 19 4.23 2.82 5.09
N MET A 20 4.04 2.63 3.79
CA MET A 20 3.61 1.37 3.21
C MET A 20 4.70 0.81 2.28
N PRO A 21 4.92 -0.52 2.28
CA PRO A 21 5.75 -1.14 1.27
C PRO A 21 5.05 -1.08 -0.10
N ARG A 22 5.82 -1.21 -1.17
CA ARG A 22 5.28 -1.23 -2.54
C ARG A 22 5.12 -2.66 -3.03
N VAL A 23 4.12 -2.87 -3.88
CA VAL A 23 3.84 -4.16 -4.52
C VAL A 23 3.67 -3.94 -6.02
N ARG A 24 4.26 -4.81 -6.83
CA ARG A 24 3.97 -4.86 -8.27
C ARG A 24 2.72 -5.69 -8.49
N VAL A 25 1.81 -5.18 -9.31
CA VAL A 25 0.55 -5.87 -9.63
C VAL A 25 0.81 -7.25 -10.26
N GLY A 26 1.83 -7.38 -11.11
CA GLY A 26 2.22 -8.68 -11.69
C GLY A 26 2.60 -9.71 -10.62
N ASP A 27 3.49 -9.34 -9.69
CA ASP A 27 3.90 -10.22 -8.59
C ASP A 27 2.71 -10.61 -7.70
N LEU A 28 1.76 -9.70 -7.47
CA LEU A 28 0.52 -9.99 -6.75
C LEU A 28 -0.34 -11.03 -7.48
N VAL A 29 -0.58 -10.84 -8.78
CA VAL A 29 -1.37 -11.78 -9.60
C VAL A 29 -0.73 -13.16 -9.60
N GLU A 30 0.58 -13.25 -9.84
CA GLU A 30 1.32 -14.52 -9.84
C GLU A 30 1.25 -15.22 -8.47
N THR A 31 1.47 -14.47 -7.39
CA THR A 31 1.38 -15.00 -6.01
C THR A 31 0.00 -15.57 -5.70
N LEU A 32 -1.07 -14.90 -6.16
CA LEU A 32 -2.44 -15.36 -5.98
C LEU A 32 -2.72 -16.63 -6.79
N ILE A 33 -2.28 -16.70 -8.04
CA ILE A 33 -2.43 -17.90 -8.89
C ILE A 33 -1.71 -19.10 -8.24
N GLU A 34 -0.46 -18.92 -7.82
CA GLU A 34 0.33 -19.96 -7.16
C GLU A 34 -0.31 -20.44 -5.85
N ALA A 35 -0.89 -19.51 -5.08
CA ALA A 35 -1.52 -19.84 -3.80
C ALA A 35 -2.88 -20.55 -3.98
N TYR A 36 -3.70 -20.11 -4.94
CA TYR A 36 -5.08 -20.56 -5.07
C TYR A 36 -5.28 -21.72 -6.04
N ALA A 37 -4.54 -21.81 -7.14
CA ALA A 37 -4.77 -22.85 -8.15
C ALA A 37 -4.81 -24.27 -7.57
N PRO A 38 -3.81 -24.70 -6.74
CA PRO A 38 -3.81 -26.05 -6.17
C PRO A 38 -4.97 -26.31 -5.21
N GLN A 39 -5.47 -25.28 -4.52
CA GLN A 39 -6.58 -25.40 -3.56
C GLN A 39 -7.91 -25.72 -4.26
N PHE A 40 -8.01 -25.42 -5.55
CA PHE A 40 -9.16 -25.73 -6.40
C PHE A 40 -8.87 -26.87 -7.40
N GLY A 41 -7.76 -27.59 -7.24
CA GLY A 41 -7.40 -28.72 -8.11
C GLY A 41 -6.82 -28.33 -9.48
N TYR A 42 -6.43 -27.07 -9.67
CA TYR A 42 -5.74 -26.60 -10.87
C TYR A 42 -4.24 -26.51 -10.64
N ARG A 43 -3.46 -26.59 -11.71
CA ARG A 43 -2.06 -26.21 -11.69
C ARG A 43 -1.92 -24.73 -12.05
N ALA A 44 -0.93 -24.05 -11.49
CA ALA A 44 -0.70 -22.63 -11.76
C ALA A 44 -0.45 -22.33 -13.25
N ASP A 45 0.24 -23.23 -13.96
CA ASP A 45 0.54 -23.12 -15.40
C ASP A 45 -0.70 -23.21 -16.31
N GLN A 46 -1.85 -23.62 -15.77
CA GLN A 46 -3.12 -23.69 -16.51
C GLN A 46 -3.89 -22.37 -16.49
N ILE A 47 -3.51 -21.41 -15.64
CA ILE A 47 -4.19 -20.13 -15.51
C ILE A 47 -3.42 -19.08 -16.30
N ALA A 48 -4.03 -18.58 -17.38
CA ALA A 48 -3.44 -17.55 -18.23
C ALA A 48 -3.60 -16.16 -17.60
N ILE A 49 -2.54 -15.33 -17.71
CA ILE A 49 -2.59 -13.91 -17.39
C ILE A 49 -2.77 -13.13 -18.69
N GLU A 50 -3.84 -12.32 -18.77
CA GLU A 50 -4.11 -11.44 -19.90
C GLU A 50 -3.85 -9.98 -19.50
N THR A 51 -3.00 -9.28 -20.25
CA THR A 51 -2.76 -7.84 -20.04
C THR A 51 -3.70 -7.02 -20.92
N ILE A 52 -4.72 -6.42 -20.31
CA ILE A 52 -5.74 -5.62 -21.00
C ILE A 52 -5.33 -4.15 -21.27
N GLY A 53 -4.14 -3.76 -20.82
CA GLY A 53 -3.67 -2.37 -20.88
C GLY A 53 -4.25 -1.49 -19.77
N ILE A 54 -3.83 -0.21 -19.77
CA ILE A 54 -4.27 0.78 -18.77
C ILE A 54 -5.68 1.28 -19.08
N ARG A 55 -6.54 1.38 -18.07
CA ARG A 55 -7.87 1.98 -18.24
C ARG A 55 -7.78 3.50 -18.18
N SER A 56 -8.71 4.19 -18.84
CA SER A 56 -8.76 5.65 -18.80
C SER A 56 -8.89 6.16 -17.37
N GLY A 57 -7.93 6.97 -16.93
CA GLY A 57 -7.89 7.55 -15.58
C GLY A 57 -7.11 6.74 -14.54
N GLU A 58 -6.61 5.54 -14.87
CA GLU A 58 -5.69 4.81 -13.99
C GLU A 58 -4.32 5.50 -13.96
N LYS A 59 -3.71 5.54 -12.77
CA LYS A 59 -2.31 5.94 -12.60
C LYS A 59 -1.41 4.71 -12.66
N VAL A 60 -0.19 4.89 -13.20
CA VAL A 60 0.82 3.82 -13.27
C VAL A 60 1.43 3.53 -11.90
N HIS A 61 1.50 4.52 -11.03
CA HIS A 61 1.94 4.40 -9.65
C HIS A 61 1.13 5.35 -8.76
N GLU A 62 0.99 4.99 -7.49
CA GLU A 62 0.42 5.87 -6.47
C GLU A 62 1.54 6.55 -5.69
N ALA A 63 1.41 7.85 -5.48
CA ALA A 63 2.31 8.63 -4.63
C ALA A 63 1.64 8.84 -3.26
N LEU A 64 2.41 8.71 -2.19
CA LEU A 64 1.91 8.93 -0.83
C LEU A 64 1.64 10.39 -0.53
N MET A 65 2.44 11.29 -1.11
CA MET A 65 2.32 12.74 -0.97
C MET A 65 2.92 13.46 -2.18
N THR A 66 2.58 14.73 -2.36
CA THR A 66 3.20 15.60 -3.36
C THR A 66 4.53 16.16 -2.86
N ALA A 67 5.35 16.71 -3.76
CA ALA A 67 6.60 17.38 -3.39
C ALA A 67 6.41 18.60 -2.47
N ASP A 68 5.32 19.35 -2.66
CA ASP A 68 4.96 20.45 -1.76
C ASP A 68 4.69 19.94 -0.34
N GLU A 69 3.89 18.86 -0.23
CA GLU A 69 3.61 18.23 1.06
C GLU A 69 4.87 17.64 1.69
N GLY A 70 5.73 16.98 0.90
CA GLY A 70 7.02 16.44 1.35
C GLY A 70 7.93 17.51 1.95
N SER A 71 7.96 18.71 1.39
CA SER A 71 8.74 19.84 1.93
C SER A 71 8.30 20.28 3.34
N ARG A 72 7.05 19.94 3.72
CA ARG A 72 6.41 20.30 5.00
C ARG A 72 6.07 19.05 5.84
N ALA A 73 6.55 17.90 5.41
CA ALA A 73 6.37 16.63 6.10
C ALA A 73 7.50 16.38 7.09
N GLU A 74 7.21 15.58 8.11
CA GLU A 74 8.22 15.04 9.02
C GLU A 74 8.02 13.54 9.19
N THR A 75 9.12 12.82 9.43
CA THR A 75 9.08 11.37 9.69
C THR A 75 8.86 11.11 11.18
N VAL A 76 7.78 10.44 11.52
CA VAL A 76 7.42 10.13 12.91
C VAL A 76 7.13 8.63 13.04
N GLY A 77 8.14 7.86 13.45
CA GLY A 77 8.03 6.40 13.55
C GLY A 77 7.62 5.76 12.22
N ALA A 78 6.45 5.11 12.21
CA ALA A 78 5.89 4.40 11.05
C ALA A 78 5.03 5.28 10.11
N MET A 79 5.01 6.60 10.31
CA MET A 79 4.20 7.53 9.51
C MET A 79 5.00 8.77 9.09
N TYR A 80 4.46 9.46 8.10
CA TYR A 80 4.78 10.84 7.76
C TYR A 80 3.67 11.75 8.30
N VAL A 81 4.04 12.89 8.85
CA VAL A 81 3.10 13.92 9.32
C VAL A 81 3.33 15.17 8.48
N VAL A 82 2.38 15.48 7.60
CA VAL A 82 2.40 16.70 6.79
C VAL A 82 1.78 17.81 7.62
N GLN A 83 2.58 18.84 7.92
CA GLN A 83 2.12 19.99 8.70
C GLN A 83 1.11 20.82 7.89
N PRO A 84 0.27 21.68 8.50
CA PRO A 84 -0.57 22.63 7.76
C PRO A 84 0.28 23.74 7.12
N GLN A 85 -0.19 24.33 6.02
CA GLN A 85 0.57 25.36 5.28
C GLN A 85 0.91 26.59 6.15
N SER A 86 0.02 26.94 7.09
CA SER A 86 0.22 28.03 8.04
C SER A 86 1.39 27.78 9.00
N ALA A 87 1.68 26.52 9.36
CA ALA A 87 2.77 26.17 10.26
C ALA A 87 4.15 26.21 9.59
N ALA A 88 4.21 26.03 8.26
CA ALA A 88 5.47 26.08 7.51
C ALA A 88 6.15 27.46 7.57
N LEU A 89 5.36 28.55 7.74
CA LEU A 89 5.86 29.90 7.94
C LEU A 89 6.71 30.06 9.21
N LEU A 90 6.62 29.13 10.17
CA LEU A 90 7.38 29.14 11.42
C LEU A 90 8.71 28.38 11.32
N GLY A 91 9.09 27.89 10.14
CA GLY A 91 10.43 27.35 9.85
C GLY A 91 10.74 26.00 10.49
N ARG A 92 9.73 25.13 10.70
CA ARG A 92 9.87 23.88 11.48
C ARG A 92 9.86 22.57 10.68
N ALA A 93 9.90 22.59 9.35
CA ALA A 93 9.81 21.35 8.57
C ALA A 93 11.18 20.78 8.20
N SER A 94 11.32 19.46 8.35
CA SER A 94 12.44 18.68 7.83
C SER A 94 11.98 17.94 6.58
N ALA A 95 12.25 18.50 5.40
CA ALA A 95 11.77 17.98 4.13
C ALA A 95 11.95 16.46 4.00
N VAL A 96 10.85 15.77 3.72
CA VAL A 96 10.82 14.36 3.34
C VAL A 96 10.73 14.30 1.82
N ASP A 97 11.53 13.44 1.21
CA ASP A 97 11.40 13.14 -0.21
C ASP A 97 10.03 12.47 -0.45
N PRO A 98 9.12 13.07 -1.25
CA PRO A 98 7.81 12.49 -1.53
C PRO A 98 7.89 11.12 -2.22
N ASP A 99 9.00 10.85 -2.91
CA ASP A 99 9.28 9.59 -3.60
C ASP A 99 10.13 8.65 -2.73
N ALA A 100 10.32 8.96 -1.43
CA ALA A 100 10.85 8.03 -0.42
C ALA A 100 9.81 6.94 -0.13
N ASP A 101 9.57 6.14 -1.16
CA ASP A 101 8.70 5.01 -1.14
C ASP A 101 9.25 3.90 -0.23
N GLY A 102 8.34 3.09 0.29
CA GLY A 102 8.72 1.86 0.96
C GLY A 102 9.45 0.89 0.03
N PRO A 103 10.15 -0.11 0.61
CA PRO A 103 10.76 -1.17 -0.17
C PRO A 103 9.70 -1.87 -1.04
N VAL A 104 10.09 -2.27 -2.25
CA VAL A 104 9.26 -3.16 -3.08
C VAL A 104 9.38 -4.55 -2.48
N LEU A 105 8.25 -5.14 -2.10
CA LEU A 105 8.23 -6.50 -1.55
C LEU A 105 8.65 -7.51 -2.60
N ASP A 106 9.47 -8.47 -2.20
CA ASP A 106 9.68 -9.66 -3.02
C ASP A 106 8.47 -10.62 -2.93
N ARG A 107 8.51 -11.69 -3.74
CA ARG A 107 7.41 -12.66 -3.82
C ARG A 107 7.14 -13.37 -2.49
N ASN A 108 8.18 -13.67 -1.72
CA ASN A 108 8.03 -14.35 -0.43
C ASN A 108 7.44 -13.41 0.61
N GLU A 109 7.96 -12.18 0.69
CA GLU A 109 7.44 -11.15 1.60
C GLU A 109 5.98 -10.80 1.29
N LEU A 110 5.61 -10.74 0.01
CA LEU A 110 4.24 -10.53 -0.42
C LEU A 110 3.33 -11.70 -0.02
N ARG A 111 3.78 -12.94 -0.23
CA ARG A 111 3.04 -14.13 0.18
C ARG A 111 2.81 -14.16 1.68
N ASP A 112 3.84 -13.88 2.48
CA ASP A 112 3.76 -13.83 3.94
C ASP A 112 2.85 -12.70 4.43
N LEU A 113 2.85 -11.55 3.73
CA LEU A 113 1.91 -10.47 4.00
C LEU A 113 0.47 -10.91 3.75
N LEU A 114 0.19 -11.55 2.61
CA LEU A 114 -1.15 -12.01 2.26
C LEU A 114 -1.65 -13.11 3.21
N ASP A 115 -0.80 -14.06 3.60
CA ASP A 115 -1.18 -15.12 4.54
C ASP A 115 -1.48 -14.57 5.95
N ARG A 116 -0.62 -13.68 6.47
CA ARG A 116 -0.87 -13.02 7.77
C ARG A 116 -2.15 -12.17 7.77
N ALA A 117 -2.48 -11.57 6.62
CA ALA A 117 -3.73 -10.85 6.45
C ALA A 117 -4.95 -11.79 6.32
N GLY A 118 -4.74 -13.10 6.16
CA GLY A 118 -5.79 -14.10 5.98
C GLY A 118 -6.32 -14.21 4.54
N TRP A 119 -5.62 -13.61 3.57
CA TRP A 119 -6.06 -13.50 2.18
C TRP A 119 -5.72 -14.71 1.31
N LEU A 120 -4.98 -15.70 1.81
CA LEU A 120 -4.65 -16.93 1.07
C LEU A 120 -5.48 -18.15 1.49
N ARG A 121 -6.53 -17.92 2.30
CA ARG A 121 -7.43 -18.96 2.81
C ARG A 121 -8.81 -18.81 2.15
N PRO A 122 -9.16 -19.64 1.15
CA PRO A 122 -10.47 -19.57 0.50
C PRO A 122 -11.56 -19.88 1.53
N GLN A 123 -12.53 -18.98 1.63
CA GLN A 123 -13.79 -19.29 2.29
C GLN A 123 -14.67 -20.02 1.28
N ILE A 124 -15.12 -21.23 1.63
CA ILE A 124 -16.13 -21.93 0.84
C ILE A 124 -17.41 -21.12 0.96
N LEU A 125 -17.79 -20.38 -0.08
CA LEU A 125 -19.10 -19.77 -0.15
C LEU A 125 -20.14 -20.91 -0.12
N PRO A 126 -21.17 -20.85 0.74
CA PRO A 126 -22.21 -21.87 0.75
C PRO A 126 -22.84 -21.93 -0.64
N SER A 127 -23.05 -23.16 -1.13
CA SER A 127 -23.74 -23.38 -2.40
C SER A 127 -25.10 -22.68 -2.35
N MET A 128 -25.32 -21.72 -3.25
CA MET A 128 -26.66 -21.20 -3.48
C MET A 128 -27.48 -22.34 -4.10
N GLY A 129 -28.25 -23.03 -3.26
CA GLY A 129 -29.23 -24.03 -3.66
C GLY A 129 -30.53 -23.40 -4.15
#